data_AF-A0A7N2KTG5-F1
#
_entry.id   AF-A0A7N2KTG5-F1
#
_cell.length_a   1.000
_cell.length_b   1.000
_cell.length_c   1.000
_cell.angle_alpha   90.00
_cell.angle_beta   90.00
_cell.angle_gamma   90.00
#
_symmetry.space_group_name_H-M   'P 1'
#
loop_
_entity.id
_entity.type
_entity.pdbx_description
1 polymer ?
#
loop_
_entity_poly.entity_id
_entity_poly.type
_entity_poly.pdbx_seq_one_letter_code
_entity_poly.pdbx_strand_id
1 'polypeptide(L)'
;MIFDFSAKQLFSYEPEKAKENIAESFTNFLQGLMSFPINIPGTAYHRCLQNQKKAINLITTMFEERKRNPEIRRGDFLDQILADMKTETFFTDNFIIYMMFGLLIASFETISSTLTLAIMLINDHPKVVQALTEDHDAILKNREDVNSGLTWKEYKSMTFTHTDISANVAAKNFIPFGAGMTSCAGDDLFTKYRWTTIKGGEVIRSPTLGFGDGFYIQASAKHK
;
A
#
# COMPACT_ATOMS: atom_id res chain seq x y z
N MET A 1 -1.49 -0.71 15.10
CA MET A 1 -2.87 -0.82 14.58
C MET A 1 -2.91 -1.25 13.11
N ILE A 2 -2.54 -0.41 12.12
CA ILE A 2 -2.60 -0.82 10.70
C ILE A 2 -1.61 -1.94 10.37
N PHE A 3 -0.37 -1.85 10.86
CA PHE A 3 0.61 -2.93 10.71
C PHE A 3 0.06 -4.25 11.26
N ASP A 4 -0.43 -4.25 12.49
CA ASP A 4 -0.94 -5.46 13.15
C ASP A 4 -2.14 -6.03 12.41
N PHE A 5 -3.03 -5.18 11.90
CA PHE A 5 -4.16 -5.60 11.06
C PHE A 5 -3.67 -6.28 9.78
N SER A 6 -2.81 -5.64 9.01
CA SER A 6 -2.26 -6.21 7.77
C SER A 6 -1.51 -7.51 8.03
N ALA A 7 -0.65 -7.55 9.05
CA ALA A 7 0.11 -8.74 9.42
C ALA A 7 -0.79 -9.88 9.90
N LYS A 8 -1.89 -9.57 10.58
CA LYS A 8 -2.91 -10.55 10.96
C LYS A 8 -3.62 -11.13 9.73
N GLN A 9 -4.01 -10.29 8.76
CA GLN A 9 -4.64 -10.79 7.52
C GLN A 9 -3.68 -11.61 6.66
N LEU A 10 -2.41 -11.20 6.60
CA LEU A 10 -1.42 -11.85 5.73
C LEU A 10 -0.92 -13.19 6.31
N PHE A 11 -0.61 -13.26 7.60
CA PHE A 11 0.02 -14.44 8.20
C PHE A 11 -0.36 -14.64 9.68
N SER A 12 -1.51 -14.13 10.12
CA SER A 12 -2.03 -14.27 11.49
C SER A 12 -1.06 -13.87 12.58
N TYR A 13 -0.36 -12.75 12.36
CA TYR A 13 0.48 -12.14 13.38
C TYR A 13 -0.33 -11.77 14.63
N GLU A 14 0.24 -12.05 15.81
CA GLU A 14 -0.30 -11.71 17.12
C GLU A 14 0.75 -10.88 17.87
N PRO A 15 0.59 -9.55 17.99
CA PRO A 15 1.59 -8.69 18.61
C PRO A 15 1.85 -9.05 20.07
N GLU A 16 0.87 -9.62 20.78
CA GLU A 16 0.98 -10.03 22.18
C GLU A 16 1.96 -11.20 22.38
N LYS A 17 2.19 -12.00 21.34
CA LYS A 17 3.14 -13.13 21.35
C LYS A 17 4.53 -12.72 20.87
N ALA A 18 4.70 -11.51 20.34
CA ALA A 18 5.97 -11.05 19.81
C ALA A 18 6.93 -10.64 20.93
N LYS A 19 8.21 -11.06 20.82
CA LYS A 19 9.27 -10.66 21.77
C LYS A 19 9.71 -9.21 21.61
N GLU A 20 9.49 -8.63 20.43
CA GLU A 20 9.90 -7.28 20.07
C GLU A 20 8.75 -6.55 19.37
N ASN A 21 8.76 -5.22 19.42
CA ASN A 21 7.80 -4.39 18.72
C ASN A 21 8.11 -4.34 17.22
N ILE A 22 7.52 -5.24 16.45
CA ILE A 22 7.73 -5.33 15.01
C ILE A 22 7.09 -4.13 14.29
N ALA A 23 5.96 -3.62 14.76
CA ALA A 23 5.32 -2.44 14.18
C ALA A 23 6.25 -1.21 14.25
N GLU A 24 6.94 -1.03 15.38
CA GLU A 24 7.95 0.02 15.54
C GLU A 24 9.16 -0.22 14.64
N SER A 25 9.66 -1.47 14.57
CA SER A 25 10.75 -1.82 13.66
C SER A 25 10.39 -1.47 12.21
N PHE A 26 9.16 -1.77 11.79
CA PHE A 26 8.65 -1.48 10.45
C PHE A 26 8.50 0.02 10.19
N THR A 27 8.05 0.78 11.18
CA THR A 27 7.98 2.25 11.11
C THR A 27 9.37 2.86 10.93
N ASN A 28 10.35 2.39 11.73
CA ASN A 28 11.74 2.83 11.65
C ASN A 28 12.40 2.44 10.31
N PHE A 29 12.01 1.30 9.73
CA PHE A 29 12.40 0.91 8.38
C PHE A 29 11.91 1.94 7.35
N LEU A 30 10.62 2.28 7.35
CA LEU A 30 10.07 3.24 6.39
C LEU A 30 10.70 4.63 6.52
N GLN A 31 10.96 5.11 7.74
CA GLN A 31 11.66 6.38 7.96
C GLN A 31 13.08 6.37 7.37
N GLY A 32 13.75 5.22 7.41
CA GLY A 32 15.09 5.06 6.85
C GLY A 32 15.11 4.81 5.34
N LEU A 33 13.96 4.53 4.72
CA LEU A 33 13.87 4.18 3.29
C LEU A 33 14.24 5.35 2.38
N MET A 34 13.88 6.57 2.78
CA MET A 34 14.23 7.82 2.08
C MET A 34 15.57 8.43 2.51
N SER A 35 16.37 7.70 3.31
CA SER A 35 17.68 8.20 3.76
C SER A 35 18.78 7.96 2.72
N PHE A 36 19.85 8.75 2.81
CA PHE A 36 21.00 8.58 1.92
C PHE A 36 21.64 7.19 2.14
N PRO A 37 21.92 6.41 1.08
CA PRO A 37 22.21 4.97 1.18
C PRO A 37 23.65 4.65 1.64
N ILE A 38 24.05 5.17 2.81
CA ILE A 38 25.34 4.90 3.45
C ILE A 38 25.15 3.92 4.61
N ASN A 39 25.68 2.71 4.46
CA ASN A 39 25.60 1.65 5.48
C ASN A 39 26.74 1.74 6.51
N ILE A 40 26.71 2.76 7.36
CA ILE A 40 27.65 2.95 8.47
C ILE A 40 26.87 2.90 9.79
N PRO A 41 27.35 2.18 10.83
CA PRO A 41 26.71 2.18 12.14
C PRO A 41 26.40 3.60 12.63
N GLY A 42 25.15 3.83 13.03
CA GLY A 42 24.66 5.16 13.44
C GLY A 42 23.91 5.94 12.35
N THR A 43 24.03 5.57 11.07
CA THR A 43 23.23 6.20 10.00
C THR A 43 21.78 5.71 9.99
N ALA A 44 20.89 6.51 9.41
CA ALA A 44 19.49 6.12 9.19
C ALA A 44 19.38 4.90 8.27
N TYR A 45 20.19 4.83 7.21
CA TYR A 45 20.20 3.69 6.29
C TYR A 45 20.70 2.40 6.96
N HIS A 46 21.71 2.48 7.83
CA HIS A 46 22.14 1.29 8.59
C HIS A 46 21.01 0.78 9.50
N ARG A 47 20.32 1.67 10.23
CA ARG A 47 19.15 1.28 11.04
C ARG A 47 18.02 0.71 10.18
N CYS A 48 17.78 1.27 9.00
CA CYS A 48 16.81 0.78 8.02
C CYS A 48 17.06 -0.69 7.69
N LEU A 49 18.30 -1.04 7.32
CA LEU A 49 18.68 -2.42 6.98
C LEU A 49 18.53 -3.39 8.17
N GLN A 50 18.83 -2.95 9.40
CA GLN A 50 18.64 -3.80 10.58
C GLN A 50 17.15 -4.07 10.82
N ASN A 51 16.31 -3.05 10.72
CA ASN A 51 14.86 -3.20 10.88
C ASN A 51 14.24 -4.04 9.77
N GLN A 52 14.72 -3.89 8.53
CA GLN A 52 14.33 -4.76 7.40
C GLN A 52 14.64 -6.23 7.73
N LYS A 53 15.85 -6.53 8.21
CA LYS A 53 16.24 -7.90 8.60
C LYS A 53 15.34 -8.48 9.67
N LYS A 54 14.96 -7.69 10.68
CA LYS A 54 14.02 -8.13 11.73
C LYS A 54 12.66 -8.50 11.15
N ALA A 55 12.09 -7.65 10.30
CA ALA A 55 10.80 -7.90 9.66
C ALA A 55 10.82 -9.14 8.76
N ILE A 56 11.87 -9.29 7.93
CA ILE A 56 12.04 -10.48 7.09
C ILE A 56 12.18 -11.74 7.97
N ASN A 57 12.98 -11.71 9.03
CA ASN A 57 13.13 -12.86 9.92
C ASN A 57 11.82 -13.30 10.57
N LEU A 58 10.96 -12.35 10.97
CA LEU A 58 9.63 -12.68 11.48
C LEU A 58 8.82 -13.44 10.42
N ILE A 59 8.73 -12.88 9.20
CA ILE A 59 7.95 -13.47 8.11
C ILE A 59 8.48 -14.86 7.77
N THR A 60 9.81 -15.01 7.66
CA THR A 60 10.47 -16.30 7.45
C THR A 60 10.10 -17.29 8.55
N THR A 61 10.14 -16.87 9.82
CA THR A 61 9.81 -17.76 10.95
C THR A 61 8.36 -18.24 10.86
N MET A 62 7.41 -17.34 10.59
CA MET A 62 5.99 -17.67 10.44
C MET A 62 5.74 -18.60 9.25
N PHE A 63 6.41 -18.34 8.13
CA PHE A 63 6.34 -19.16 6.92
C PHE A 63 6.86 -20.58 7.16
N GLU A 64 8.06 -20.71 7.73
CA GLU A 64 8.69 -22.00 8.01
C GLU A 64 7.98 -22.81 9.10
N GLU A 65 7.38 -22.14 10.09
CA GLU A 65 6.52 -22.79 11.08
C GLU A 65 5.30 -23.40 10.40
N ARG A 66 4.61 -22.63 9.53
CA ARG A 66 3.42 -23.10 8.84
C ARG A 66 3.74 -24.21 7.83
N LYS A 67 4.85 -24.10 7.11
CA LYS A 67 5.31 -25.10 6.15
C LYS A 67 5.65 -26.44 6.80
N ARG A 68 6.21 -26.43 8.02
CA ARG A 68 6.52 -27.66 8.78
C ARG A 68 5.30 -28.31 9.43
N ASN A 69 4.23 -27.54 9.65
CA ASN A 69 3.01 -27.98 10.34
C ASN A 69 1.78 -27.74 9.44
N PRO A 70 1.63 -28.47 8.32
CA PRO A 70 0.58 -28.22 7.32
C PRO A 70 -0.86 -28.43 7.84
N GLU A 71 -1.02 -29.09 8.98
CA GLU A 71 -2.27 -29.24 9.72
C GLU A 71 -2.73 -27.95 10.42
N ILE A 72 -1.80 -27.03 10.71
CA ILE A 72 -2.12 -25.72 11.27
C ILE A 72 -2.65 -24.85 10.14
N ARG A 73 -3.96 -24.64 10.11
CA ARG A 73 -4.62 -23.65 9.24
C ARG A 73 -5.23 -22.55 10.09
N ARG A 74 -4.95 -21.31 9.71
CA ARG A 74 -5.47 -20.10 10.35
C ARG A 74 -6.47 -19.35 9.46
N GLY A 75 -6.63 -19.77 8.20
CA GLY A 75 -7.53 -19.13 7.23
C GLY A 75 -7.02 -17.77 6.75
N ASP A 76 -5.70 -17.57 6.78
CA ASP A 76 -5.03 -16.34 6.34
C ASP A 76 -4.48 -16.45 4.91
N PHE A 77 -3.94 -15.35 4.38
CA PHE A 77 -3.37 -15.33 3.04
C PHE A 77 -2.18 -16.31 2.88
N LEU A 78 -1.40 -16.51 3.94
CA LEU A 78 -0.31 -17.49 3.96
C LEU A 78 -0.82 -18.92 3.68
N ASP A 79 -1.94 -19.32 4.26
CA ASP A 79 -2.52 -20.65 3.99
C ASP A 79 -2.90 -20.82 2.52
N GLN A 80 -3.45 -19.77 1.90
CA GLN A 80 -3.79 -19.78 0.47
C GLN A 80 -2.54 -19.94 -0.38
N ILE A 81 -1.49 -19.14 -0.13
CA ILE A 81 -0.22 -19.24 -0.86
C ILE A 81 0.40 -20.63 -0.72
N LEU A 82 0.41 -21.20 0.49
CA LEU A 82 0.96 -22.53 0.73
C LEU A 82 0.15 -23.63 0.01
N ALA A 83 -1.14 -23.41 -0.22
CA ALA A 83 -1.95 -24.29 -1.07
C ALA A 83 -1.55 -24.13 -2.55
N ASP A 84 -1.41 -22.89 -3.03
CA ASP A 84 -1.06 -22.58 -4.41
C ASP A 84 0.36 -23.06 -4.77
N MET A 85 1.31 -23.05 -3.83
CA MET A 85 2.65 -23.63 -3.99
C MET A 85 2.64 -25.12 -4.39
N LYS A 86 1.55 -25.84 -4.12
CA LYS A 86 1.44 -27.26 -4.51
C LYS A 86 1.17 -27.45 -6.00
N THR A 87 0.62 -26.43 -6.65
CA THR A 87 0.25 -26.46 -8.08
C THR A 87 1.14 -25.54 -8.92
N GLU A 88 1.60 -24.43 -8.36
CA GLU A 88 2.32 -23.37 -9.06
C GLU A 88 3.82 -23.36 -8.70
N THR A 89 4.68 -23.52 -9.70
CA THR A 89 6.12 -23.72 -9.49
C THR A 89 6.93 -22.43 -9.29
N PHE A 90 6.35 -21.26 -9.58
CA PHE A 90 7.05 -19.98 -9.44
C PHE A 90 7.09 -19.46 -8.00
N PHE A 91 6.22 -19.97 -7.13
CA PHE A 91 6.19 -19.62 -5.71
C PHE A 91 7.35 -20.28 -4.95
N THR A 92 8.52 -19.65 -5.01
CA THR A 92 9.66 -20.04 -4.16
C THR A 92 9.51 -19.46 -2.76
N ASP A 93 10.11 -20.11 -1.77
CA ASP A 93 10.11 -19.65 -0.36
C ASP A 93 10.54 -18.18 -0.25
N ASN A 94 11.66 -17.82 -0.89
CA ASN A 94 12.16 -16.44 -0.91
C ASN A 94 11.16 -15.49 -1.57
N PHE A 95 10.58 -15.87 -2.72
CA PHE A 95 9.59 -15.03 -3.40
C PHE A 95 8.40 -14.71 -2.49
N ILE A 96 7.88 -15.70 -1.78
CA ILE A 96 6.75 -15.52 -0.86
C ILE A 96 7.13 -14.62 0.30
N ILE A 97 8.28 -14.86 0.94
CA ILE A 97 8.75 -14.05 2.07
C ILE A 97 8.87 -12.57 1.65
N TYR A 98 9.50 -12.29 0.50
CA TYR A 98 9.64 -10.93 0.00
C TYR A 98 8.32 -10.34 -0.50
N MET A 99 7.42 -11.14 -1.06
CA MET A 99 6.08 -10.71 -1.44
C MET A 99 5.27 -10.30 -0.22
N MET A 100 5.29 -11.09 0.87
CA MET A 100 4.63 -10.73 2.13
C MET A 100 5.19 -9.46 2.73
N PHE A 101 6.53 -9.30 2.71
CA PHE A 101 7.17 -8.07 3.15
C PHE A 101 6.73 -6.88 2.29
N GLY A 102 6.66 -7.03 0.96
CA GLY A 102 6.18 -6.01 0.04
C GLY A 102 4.71 -5.63 0.27
N LEU A 103 3.83 -6.61 0.52
CA LEU A 103 2.41 -6.37 0.83
C LEU A 103 2.23 -5.65 2.17
N LEU A 104 3.07 -5.93 3.17
CA LEU A 104 3.09 -5.16 4.41
C LEU A 104 3.48 -3.70 4.17
N ILE A 105 4.50 -3.43 3.35
CA ILE A 105 4.91 -2.06 3.01
C ILE A 105 3.76 -1.35 2.32
N ALA A 106 3.24 -1.98 1.27
CA ALA A 106 2.18 -1.44 0.43
C ALA A 106 0.92 -1.12 1.24
N SER A 107 0.54 -1.96 2.20
CA SER A 107 -0.65 -1.71 3.02
C SER A 107 -0.42 -0.71 4.15
N PHE A 108 0.69 -0.84 4.89
CA PHE A 108 0.90 -0.05 6.10
C PHE A 108 1.10 1.44 5.79
N GLU A 109 1.96 1.78 4.84
CA GLU A 109 2.28 3.18 4.51
C GLU A 109 1.08 3.90 3.88
N THR A 110 0.40 3.23 2.93
CA THR A 110 -0.71 3.81 2.18
C THR A 110 -1.95 4.03 3.06
N ILE A 111 -2.38 3.01 3.80
CA ILE A 111 -3.59 3.06 4.62
C ILE A 111 -3.40 4.02 5.79
N SER A 112 -2.24 3.99 6.47
CA SER A 112 -1.97 4.88 7.61
C SER A 112 -1.99 6.36 7.19
N SER A 113 -1.37 6.69 6.06
CA SER A 113 -1.34 8.06 5.53
C SER A 113 -2.74 8.51 5.08
N THR A 114 -3.47 7.64 4.39
CA THR A 114 -4.84 7.92 3.91
C THR A 114 -5.79 8.14 5.08
N LEU A 115 -5.73 7.29 6.11
CA LEU A 115 -6.57 7.42 7.30
C LEU A 115 -6.26 8.72 8.07
N THR A 116 -4.97 9.06 8.21
CA THR A 116 -4.54 10.30 8.85
C THR A 116 -5.08 11.52 8.10
N LEU A 117 -4.92 11.56 6.78
CA LEU A 117 -5.46 12.64 5.94
C LEU A 117 -6.99 12.71 6.01
N ALA A 118 -7.67 11.57 5.97
CA ALA A 118 -9.12 11.52 6.09
C ALA A 118 -9.59 12.14 7.40
N ILE A 119 -8.99 11.76 8.54
CA ILE A 119 -9.33 12.30 9.86
C ILE A 119 -9.08 13.81 9.91
N MET A 120 -7.92 14.28 9.42
CA MET A 120 -7.60 15.71 9.39
C MET A 120 -8.63 16.51 8.59
N LEU A 121 -8.99 16.05 7.40
CA LEU A 121 -9.92 16.77 6.53
C LEU A 121 -11.36 16.72 7.05
N ILE A 122 -11.78 15.58 7.61
CA ILE A 122 -13.09 15.47 8.25
C ILE A 122 -13.18 16.43 9.44
N ASN A 123 -12.13 16.51 10.26
CA ASN A 123 -12.08 17.40 11.43
C ASN A 123 -12.22 18.89 11.05
N ASP A 124 -11.65 19.30 9.92
CA ASP A 124 -11.68 20.69 9.46
C ASP A 124 -12.99 21.07 8.73
N HIS A 125 -13.89 20.09 8.52
CA HIS A 125 -15.13 20.28 7.78
C HIS A 125 -16.36 19.75 8.55
N PRO A 126 -16.92 20.51 9.51
CA PRO A 126 -18.04 20.06 10.35
C PRO A 126 -19.29 19.60 9.57
N LYS A 127 -19.54 20.20 8.40
CA LYS A 127 -20.65 19.77 7.52
C LYS A 127 -20.45 18.35 6.97
N VAL A 128 -19.20 17.95 6.72
CA VAL A 128 -18.84 16.59 6.28
C VAL A 128 -19.04 15.61 7.44
N VAL A 129 -18.65 15.97 8.66
CA VAL A 129 -18.92 15.18 9.87
C VAL A 129 -20.42 14.94 10.03
N GLN A 130 -21.22 16.00 9.90
CA GLN A 130 -22.68 15.90 10.02
C GLN A 130 -23.25 14.95 8.96
N ALA A 131 -22.87 15.11 7.69
CA ALA A 131 -23.36 14.25 6.62
C ALA A 131 -22.92 12.78 6.78
N LEU A 132 -21.68 12.51 7.20
CA LEU A 132 -21.22 11.16 7.53
C LEU A 132 -22.03 10.55 8.68
N THR A 133 -22.31 11.36 9.71
CA THR A 133 -23.09 10.93 10.88
C THR A 133 -24.52 10.58 10.46
N GLU A 134 -25.17 11.42 9.67
CA GLU A 134 -26.52 11.17 9.16
C GLU A 134 -26.59 9.90 8.28
N ASP A 135 -25.60 9.69 7.40
CA ASP A 135 -25.47 8.49 6.55
C ASP A 135 -25.31 7.22 7.40
N HIS A 136 -24.44 7.24 8.41
CA HIS A 136 -24.17 6.08 9.27
C HIS A 136 -25.32 5.81 10.26
N ASP A 137 -25.94 6.84 10.84
CA ASP A 137 -27.10 6.70 11.72
C ASP A 137 -28.31 6.10 11.00
N ALA A 138 -28.52 6.46 9.72
CA ALA A 138 -29.58 5.88 8.92
C ALA A 138 -29.37 4.36 8.73
N ILE A 139 -28.12 3.91 8.55
CA ILE A 139 -27.79 2.49 8.45
C ILE A 139 -28.04 1.80 9.79
N LEU A 140 -27.56 2.37 10.90
CA LEU A 140 -27.71 1.79 12.23
C LEU A 140 -29.18 1.69 12.67
N LYS A 141 -30.02 2.67 12.33
CA LYS A 141 -31.47 2.64 12.64
C LYS A 141 -32.22 1.53 11.92
N ASN A 142 -31.72 1.08 10.77
CA ASN A 142 -32.33 0.03 9.97
C ASN A 142 -31.79 -1.38 10.32
N ARG A 143 -30.94 -1.50 11.35
CA ARG A 143 -30.44 -2.80 11.82
C ARG A 143 -31.51 -3.56 12.59
N GLU A 144 -31.68 -4.83 12.23
CA GLU A 144 -32.51 -5.77 12.99
C GLU A 144 -31.83 -6.16 14.32
N ASP A 145 -30.51 -6.37 14.30
CA ASP A 145 -29.70 -6.66 15.48
C ASP A 145 -28.62 -5.58 15.68
N VAL A 146 -28.74 -4.82 16.77
CA VAL A 146 -27.80 -3.75 17.14
C VAL A 146 -26.41 -4.30 17.49
N ASN A 147 -26.31 -5.56 17.92
CA ASN A 147 -25.05 -6.21 18.26
C ASN A 147 -24.39 -6.93 17.07
N SER A 148 -25.04 -6.93 15.90
CA SER A 148 -24.46 -7.53 14.71
C SER A 148 -23.27 -6.73 14.18
N GLY A 149 -22.28 -7.44 13.62
CA GLY A 149 -21.16 -6.82 12.92
C GLY A 149 -21.60 -6.13 11.62
N LEU A 150 -20.77 -5.22 11.11
CA LEU A 150 -21.02 -4.56 9.82
C LEU A 150 -21.17 -5.58 8.70
N THR A 151 -22.27 -5.51 7.96
CA THR A 151 -22.54 -6.40 6.83
C THR A 151 -22.08 -5.80 5.51
N TRP A 152 -21.88 -6.64 4.49
CA TRP A 152 -21.56 -6.18 3.14
C TRP A 152 -22.66 -5.31 2.52
N LYS A 153 -23.92 -5.56 2.87
CA LYS A 153 -25.06 -4.76 2.41
C LYS A 153 -24.97 -3.33 2.95
N GLU A 154 -24.65 -3.20 4.24
CA GLU A 154 -24.50 -1.91 4.92
C GLU A 154 -23.28 -1.13 4.45
N TYR A 155 -22.13 -1.80 4.29
CA TYR A 155 -20.93 -1.17 3.74
C TYR A 155 -21.21 -0.55 2.36
N LYS A 156 -21.95 -1.25 1.50
CA LYS A 156 -22.33 -0.73 0.18
C LYS A 156 -23.38 0.38 0.22
N SER A 157 -24.14 0.52 1.32
CA SER A 157 -25.14 1.59 1.46
C SER A 157 -24.57 2.90 2.03
N MET A 158 -23.28 2.97 2.36
CA MET A 158 -22.62 4.18 2.88
C MET A 158 -22.38 5.21 1.76
N THR A 159 -23.46 5.75 1.20
CA THR A 159 -23.42 6.58 -0.01
C THR A 159 -22.55 7.84 0.12
N PHE A 160 -22.61 8.51 1.28
CA PHE A 160 -21.81 9.71 1.50
C PHE A 160 -20.33 9.34 1.68
N THR A 161 -20.06 8.24 2.36
CA THR A 161 -18.69 7.73 2.58
C THR A 161 -17.99 7.38 1.26
N HIS A 162 -18.74 6.87 0.28
CA HIS A 162 -18.21 6.53 -1.05
C HIS A 162 -18.12 7.73 -2.01
N THR A 163 -18.57 8.92 -1.61
CA THR A 163 -18.52 10.10 -2.47
C THR A 163 -17.07 10.55 -2.70
N ASP A 164 -16.71 10.93 -3.94
CA ASP A 164 -15.37 11.20 -4.51
C ASP A 164 -14.49 12.26 -3.81
N ILE A 165 -14.84 12.72 -2.62
CA ILE A 165 -14.02 13.61 -1.79
C ILE A 165 -12.64 12.97 -1.54
N SER A 166 -12.57 11.64 -1.45
CA SER A 166 -11.31 10.91 -1.21
C SER A 166 -10.37 10.87 -2.42
N ALA A 167 -10.87 10.75 -3.65
CA ALA A 167 -10.03 10.51 -4.84
C ALA A 167 -9.21 11.75 -5.24
N ASN A 168 -9.83 12.93 -5.29
CA ASN A 168 -9.14 14.17 -5.65
C ASN A 168 -8.16 14.65 -4.57
N VAL A 169 -8.47 14.37 -3.30
CA VAL A 169 -7.60 14.68 -2.18
C VAL A 169 -6.44 13.70 -2.09
N ALA A 170 -6.70 12.40 -2.25
CA ALA A 170 -5.65 11.38 -2.28
C ALA A 170 -4.71 11.62 -3.45
N ALA A 171 -5.21 11.92 -4.65
CA ALA A 171 -4.35 12.21 -5.80
C ALA A 171 -3.46 13.46 -5.63
N LYS A 172 -3.89 14.44 -4.80
CA LYS A 172 -3.13 15.66 -4.51
C LYS A 172 -2.12 15.51 -3.37
N ASN A 173 -2.43 14.68 -2.37
CA ASN A 173 -1.67 14.60 -1.13
C ASN A 173 -0.95 13.25 -0.92
N PHE A 174 -1.20 12.27 -1.79
CA PHE A 174 -0.69 10.92 -1.66
C PHE A 174 0.03 10.47 -2.94
N ILE A 175 1.30 10.10 -2.81
CA ILE A 175 2.08 9.44 -3.86
C ILE A 175 2.11 7.95 -3.50
N PRO A 176 1.44 7.05 -4.25
CA PRO A 176 1.55 5.63 -3.99
C PRO A 176 3.00 5.17 -4.18
N PHE A 177 3.46 4.29 -3.29
CA PHE A 177 4.79 3.69 -3.37
C PHE A 177 5.02 3.09 -4.76
N GLY A 178 6.09 3.52 -5.44
CA GLY A 178 6.41 3.12 -6.83
C GLY A 178 5.90 4.07 -7.93
N ALA A 179 4.99 5.02 -7.64
CA ALA A 179 4.53 5.99 -8.65
C ALA A 179 5.50 7.15 -8.90
N GLY A 180 6.43 7.42 -7.96
CA GLY A 180 7.40 8.52 -8.06
C GLY A 180 8.71 8.18 -8.78
N MET A 181 8.96 6.90 -9.08
CA MET A 181 10.15 6.44 -9.79
C MET A 181 9.73 5.64 -11.02
N THR A 182 9.04 6.27 -11.96
CA THR A 182 9.16 5.80 -13.34
C THR A 182 10.59 6.12 -13.76
N SER A 183 11.50 5.15 -13.65
CA SER A 183 12.69 5.13 -14.51
C SER A 183 12.17 5.41 -15.91
N CYS A 184 12.60 6.50 -16.53
CA CYS A 184 12.09 6.95 -17.82
C CYS A 184 11.94 5.73 -18.74
N ALA A 185 10.71 5.27 -19.00
CA ALA A 185 10.43 4.16 -19.92
C ALA A 185 10.72 4.54 -21.39
N GLY A 186 11.52 5.59 -21.60
CA GLY A 186 11.82 6.20 -22.88
C GLY A 186 13.25 6.00 -23.34
N ASP A 187 14.14 5.33 -22.58
CA ASP A 187 15.55 5.20 -23.01
C ASP A 187 15.67 4.52 -24.38
N ASP A 188 14.74 3.63 -24.73
CA ASP A 188 14.68 2.99 -26.05
C ASP A 188 14.00 3.84 -27.14
N LEU A 189 13.18 4.83 -26.77
CA LEU A 189 12.53 5.77 -27.70
C LEU A 189 13.43 6.96 -28.05
N PHE A 190 14.16 7.49 -27.05
CA PHE A 190 15.14 8.58 -27.21
C PHE A 190 16.33 8.16 -28.08
N THR A 191 16.70 6.88 -28.07
CA THR A 191 17.85 6.36 -28.84
C THR A 191 17.51 6.18 -30.32
N LYS A 192 16.29 5.78 -30.68
CA LYS A 192 15.90 5.43 -32.06
C LYS A 192 15.20 6.54 -32.86
N TYR A 193 14.52 7.45 -32.18
CA TYR A 193 13.70 8.48 -32.84
C TYR A 193 14.09 9.89 -32.39
N ARG A 194 13.95 10.86 -33.29
CA ARG A 194 13.95 12.29 -32.99
C ARG A 194 12.50 12.72 -32.90
N TRP A 195 12.17 13.62 -31.99
CA TRP A 195 10.82 14.19 -31.95
C TRP A 195 10.84 15.71 -31.95
N THR A 196 9.73 16.26 -32.43
CA THR A 196 9.38 17.67 -32.31
C THR A 196 8.01 17.79 -31.67
N THR A 197 7.86 18.75 -30.76
CA THR A 197 6.57 19.04 -30.15
C THR A 197 5.69 19.71 -31.19
N ILE A 198 4.55 19.09 -31.53
CA ILE A 198 3.54 19.67 -32.43
C ILE A 198 2.65 20.62 -31.63
N LYS A 199 2.18 20.15 -30.47
CA LYS A 199 1.30 20.90 -29.58
C LYS A 199 1.57 20.46 -28.14
N GLY A 200 1.96 21.43 -27.31
CA GLY A 200 2.06 21.23 -25.87
C GLY A 200 0.67 21.22 -25.24
N GLY A 201 0.42 20.30 -24.32
CA GLY A 201 -0.75 20.30 -23.45
C GLY A 201 -0.39 20.80 -22.06
N GLU A 202 -1.42 21.12 -21.26
CA GLU A 202 -1.25 21.40 -19.83
C GLU A 202 -0.61 20.17 -19.15
N VAL A 203 0.59 20.37 -18.62
CA VAL A 203 1.32 19.34 -17.90
C VAL A 203 0.93 19.42 -16.44
N ILE A 204 0.20 18.41 -15.98
CA ILE A 204 -0.21 18.29 -14.59
C ILE A 204 0.66 17.21 -13.95
N ARG A 205 1.33 17.53 -12.85
CA ARG A 205 2.05 16.53 -12.05
C ARG A 205 1.33 16.33 -10.74
N SER A 206 0.59 15.23 -10.62
CA SER A 206 -0.05 14.82 -9.36
C SER A 206 -0.61 13.39 -9.44
N PRO A 207 0.01 12.35 -8.85
CA PRO A 207 1.44 12.11 -8.62
C PRO A 207 2.16 11.55 -9.87
N THR A 208 1.42 11.27 -10.94
CA THR A 208 1.91 10.89 -12.27
C THR A 208 1.93 12.11 -13.20
N LEU A 209 2.71 12.01 -14.29
CA LEU A 209 2.71 13.02 -15.35
C LEU A 209 1.44 12.85 -16.19
N GLY A 210 0.48 13.77 -16.01
CA GLY A 210 -0.73 13.89 -16.82
C GLY A 210 -0.57 14.98 -17.87
N PHE A 211 -1.21 14.78 -19.03
CA PHE A 211 -1.33 15.78 -20.07
C PHE A 211 -2.81 16.06 -20.27
N GLY A 212 -3.33 17.12 -19.63
CA GLY A 212 -4.77 17.40 -19.56
C GLY A 212 -5.42 17.42 -20.93
N ASP A 213 -4.88 18.24 -21.84
CA ASP A 213 -5.36 18.38 -23.22
C ASP A 213 -4.59 17.49 -24.22
N GLY A 214 -3.82 16.52 -23.72
CA GLY A 214 -2.91 15.69 -24.51
C GLY A 214 -1.59 16.38 -24.91
N PHE A 215 -0.55 15.59 -25.16
CA PHE A 215 0.76 16.08 -25.60
C PHE A 215 1.11 15.46 -26.95
N TYR A 216 1.18 16.27 -27.99
CA TYR A 216 1.30 15.80 -29.36
C TYR A 216 2.74 15.96 -29.84
N ILE A 217 3.39 14.85 -30.16
CA ILE A 217 4.73 14.81 -30.72
C ILE A 217 4.71 14.24 -32.13
N GLN A 218 5.59 14.76 -32.98
CA GLN A 218 5.93 14.14 -34.25
C GLN A 218 7.24 13.38 -34.04
N ALA A 219 7.23 12.06 -34.20
CA ALA A 219 8.43 11.24 -34.14
C ALA A 219 8.93 10.93 -35.56
N SER A 220 10.24 11.09 -35.79
CA SER A 220 10.93 10.68 -37.01
C SER A 220 12.10 9.76 -36.65
N ALA A 221 12.37 8.75 -37.47
CA ALA A 221 13.50 7.86 -37.23
C ALA A 221 14.82 8.64 -37.34
N LYS A 222 15.76 8.41 -36.43
CA LYS A 222 17.13 8.86 -36.63
C LYS A 222 17.74 7.96 -37.71
N HIS A 223 18.00 8.49 -38.89
CA HIS A 223 18.82 7.78 -39.86
C HIS A 223 20.23 7.57 -39.25
N LYS A 224 20.72 6.33 -39.32
CA LYS A 224 22.06 5.94 -38.84
C LYS A 224 23.15 6.75 -39.53
#